data_AF-A0A7L0JUD6-F1
#
_entry.id   AF-A0A7L0JUD6-F1
#
_cell.length_a   1.000
_cell.length_b   1.000
_cell.length_c   1.000
_cell.angle_alpha   90.00
_cell.angle_beta   90.00
_cell.angle_gamma   90.00
#
_symmetry.space_group_name_H-M   'P 1'
#
loop_
_entity.id
_entity.type
_entity.pdbx_description
1 polymer ?
#
loop_
_entity_poly.entity_id
_entity_poly.type
_entity_poly.pdbx_seq_one_letter_code
_entity_poly.pdbx_strand_id
1 'polypeptide(L)'
;MRVRLKADAICTLFLVVALCSLLYTQREHLAPKGNKEPMQKKPSETQRIFSDPRAPAQPTPAEATVPRPQLIPIIRRTEVADNRVQTTTSAPSINSAFNFKRYLLNKDNRNFNLLINQPKKCRRTPGGPFLLIAIKSVVEDFDRREIVRKTWGREGLVNGEQIQRVFLLGTPKNRTALATWETLIHQESQTYRDILLWDFMDTFFNLTLKEIHFLNWAAEFCRNVKFIFKGDADVFVNIENIVDFLERHDPTEDLFVGDIIYNARPIRTRKSKYYIPETMYGLSIYPAYAGGGGFLLSSCTMRKLSRACREVELFPIDDVFLGMCLQRISLKPILHEGFKTFGIVKPSAAPHLQTFDPCFYKDLMVVHSLKVAEIWLMWNLLHSPRLSCTQKKQVKKPFQWKRKAQITTQASPLR
;
A
#
# COMPACT_ATOMS: atom_id res chain seq x y z
N MET A 1 -21.57 52.61 -30.26
CA MET A 1 -21.16 52.32 -28.87
C MET A 1 -19.64 52.11 -28.86
N ARG A 2 -18.84 53.12 -28.46
CA ARG A 2 -17.36 53.01 -28.42
C ARG A 2 -16.95 52.46 -27.05
N VAL A 3 -16.48 51.21 -27.02
CA VAL A 3 -15.96 50.59 -25.80
C VAL A 3 -14.55 51.12 -25.55
N ARG A 4 -14.38 51.99 -24.55
CA ARG A 4 -13.05 52.39 -24.05
C ARG A 4 -12.57 51.32 -23.07
N LEU A 5 -11.71 50.41 -23.52
CA LEU A 5 -10.98 49.52 -22.62
C LEU A 5 -9.95 50.35 -21.82
N LYS A 6 -9.92 50.16 -20.51
CA LYS A 6 -8.91 50.75 -19.63
C LYS A 6 -7.52 50.23 -20.03
N ALA A 7 -6.50 51.09 -19.96
CA ALA A 7 -5.13 50.78 -20.38
C ALA A 7 -4.59 49.50 -19.73
N ASP A 8 -4.98 49.22 -18.49
CA ASP A 8 -4.59 48.02 -17.75
C ASP A 8 -5.09 46.72 -18.41
N ALA A 9 -6.32 46.73 -18.95
CA ALA A 9 -6.90 45.58 -19.64
C ALA A 9 -6.18 45.27 -20.96
N ILE A 10 -5.75 46.33 -21.65
CA ILE A 10 -4.96 46.23 -22.88
C ILE A 10 -3.57 45.68 -22.54
N CYS A 11 -2.94 46.17 -21.47
CA CYS A 11 -1.64 45.70 -21.01
C CYS A 11 -1.68 44.21 -20.60
N THR A 12 -2.71 43.78 -19.87
CA THR A 12 -2.89 42.35 -19.54
C THR A 12 -3.10 41.49 -20.77
N LEU A 13 -3.82 41.98 -21.79
CA LEU A 13 -4.02 41.23 -23.03
C LEU A 13 -2.70 41.04 -23.78
N PHE A 14 -1.89 42.09 -23.88
CA PHE A 14 -0.56 42.01 -24.51
C PHE A 14 0.38 41.05 -23.77
N LEU A 15 0.40 41.07 -22.43
CA LEU A 15 1.23 40.15 -21.64
C LEU A 15 0.79 38.68 -21.81
N VAL A 16 -0.52 38.42 -21.87
CA VAL A 16 -1.05 37.07 -22.12
C VAL A 16 -0.70 36.59 -23.53
N VAL A 17 -0.83 37.45 -24.55
CA VAL A 17 -0.45 37.11 -25.93
C VAL A 17 1.05 36.82 -26.02
N ALA A 18 1.90 37.64 -25.40
CA ALA A 18 3.35 37.44 -25.40
C ALA A 18 3.76 36.13 -24.69
N LEU A 19 3.14 35.80 -23.56
CA LEU A 19 3.37 34.55 -22.84
C LEU A 19 2.95 33.34 -23.69
N CYS A 20 1.79 33.41 -24.35
CA CYS A 20 1.31 32.35 -25.24
C CYS A 20 2.24 32.15 -26.45
N SER A 21 2.76 33.23 -27.04
CA SER A 21 3.74 33.14 -28.13
C SER A 21 5.06 32.53 -27.68
N LEU A 22 5.56 32.87 -26.49
CA LEU A 22 6.77 32.27 -25.90
C LEU A 22 6.60 30.77 -25.62
N LEU A 23 5.43 30.37 -25.09
CA LEU A 23 5.13 28.96 -24.86
C LEU A 23 4.96 28.18 -26.17
N TYR A 24 4.42 28.81 -27.20
CA TYR A 24 4.29 28.21 -28.53
C TYR A 24 5.66 27.97 -29.17
N THR A 25 6.57 28.95 -29.11
CA THR A 25 7.92 28.80 -29.69
C THR A 25 8.79 27.81 -28.89
N GLN A 26 8.65 27.74 -27.57
CA GLN A 26 9.30 26.69 -26.78
C GLN A 26 8.80 25.28 -27.13
N ARG A 27 7.53 25.14 -27.51
CA ARG A 27 6.94 23.84 -27.88
C ARG A 27 7.44 23.36 -29.25
N GLU A 28 7.66 24.25 -30.21
CA GLU A 28 8.25 23.88 -31.51
C GLU A 28 9.74 23.49 -31.40
N HIS A 29 10.48 24.04 -30.43
CA HIS A 29 11.88 23.66 -30.20
C HIS A 29 12.08 22.28 -29.54
N LEU A 30 11.03 21.65 -29.01
CA LEU A 30 11.08 20.32 -28.37
C LEU A 30 10.57 19.18 -29.27
N ALA A 31 10.17 19.47 -30.52
CA ALA A 31 9.80 18.44 -31.49
C ALA A 31 11.02 18.01 -32.34
N PRO A 32 11.47 16.74 -32.31
CA PRO A 32 12.54 16.29 -33.19
C PRO A 32 12.08 16.28 -34.65
N LYS A 33 12.80 16.99 -35.52
CA LYS A 33 12.68 16.88 -36.99
C LYS A 33 12.96 15.44 -37.41
N GLY A 34 11.93 14.71 -37.83
CA GLY A 34 12.08 13.44 -38.51
C GLY A 34 12.65 13.64 -39.92
N ASN A 35 13.87 13.18 -40.16
CA ASN A 35 14.42 13.05 -41.50
C ASN A 35 13.68 11.95 -42.27
N LYS A 36 13.21 12.28 -43.47
CA LYS A 36 12.69 11.36 -44.48
C LYS A 36 13.80 11.01 -45.47
N GLU A 37 13.94 9.73 -45.82
CA GLU A 37 14.14 9.15 -47.17
C GLU A 37 14.60 7.67 -47.10
N PRO A 38 14.49 6.85 -48.18
CA PRO A 38 13.28 6.48 -48.89
C PRO A 38 13.10 4.95 -49.04
N MET A 39 11.92 4.57 -49.50
CA MET A 39 11.40 3.22 -49.68
C MET A 39 12.04 2.49 -50.87
N GLN A 40 12.50 1.24 -50.69
CA GLN A 40 12.83 0.34 -51.81
C GLN A 40 12.34 -1.12 -51.61
N LYS A 41 11.46 -1.48 -52.56
CA LYS A 41 10.92 -2.75 -53.09
C LYS A 41 11.34 -4.12 -52.50
N LYS A 42 10.30 -4.93 -52.30
CA LYS A 42 10.28 -6.40 -52.15
C LYS A 42 10.51 -7.11 -53.49
N PRO A 43 11.18 -8.28 -53.51
CA PRO A 43 10.60 -9.48 -54.13
C PRO A 43 10.85 -10.76 -53.30
N SER A 44 9.83 -11.58 -53.03
CA SER A 44 9.48 -12.84 -53.73
C SER A 44 10.27 -14.04 -53.24
N GLU A 45 9.62 -14.97 -52.55
CA GLU A 45 10.16 -16.32 -52.30
C GLU A 45 9.19 -17.39 -52.79
N THR A 46 9.72 -18.23 -53.68
CA THR A 46 9.11 -19.40 -54.31
C THR A 46 9.67 -20.65 -53.64
N GLN A 47 8.83 -21.66 -53.46
CA GLN A 47 9.15 -23.00 -52.95
C GLN A 47 10.20 -23.77 -53.78
N ARG A 48 10.99 -24.63 -53.13
CA ARG A 48 11.56 -25.94 -53.56
C ARG A 48 12.25 -26.58 -52.33
N ILE A 49 11.75 -27.65 -51.71
CA ILE A 49 11.98 -29.10 -51.97
C ILE A 49 13.45 -29.47 -52.17
N PHE A 50 14.03 -30.24 -51.23
CA PHE A 50 14.84 -31.44 -51.48
C PHE A 50 14.98 -32.33 -50.22
N SER A 51 14.90 -33.64 -50.46
CA SER A 51 14.94 -34.86 -49.63
C SER A 51 16.38 -35.20 -49.14
N ASP A 52 16.72 -36.15 -48.25
CA ASP A 52 16.33 -37.57 -48.09
C ASP A 52 17.04 -38.21 -46.82
N PRO A 53 17.19 -39.55 -46.57
CA PRO A 53 16.43 -40.31 -45.55
C PRO A 53 17.27 -41.20 -44.58
N ARG A 54 16.62 -41.80 -43.55
CA ARG A 54 16.73 -43.23 -43.15
C ARG A 54 15.77 -43.60 -42.01
N ALA A 55 14.96 -44.65 -42.25
CA ALA A 55 14.02 -45.31 -41.32
C ALA A 55 14.64 -46.64 -40.76
N PRO A 56 14.02 -47.49 -39.88
CA PRO A 56 12.64 -48.03 -40.02
C PRO A 56 11.77 -48.29 -38.74
N ALA A 57 10.44 -48.18 -38.96
CA ALA A 57 9.29 -49.05 -38.61
C ALA A 57 8.86 -49.49 -37.17
N GLN A 58 7.72 -48.92 -36.71
CA GLN A 58 6.39 -49.49 -36.23
C GLN A 58 6.29 -50.59 -35.13
N PRO A 59 5.11 -50.81 -34.44
CA PRO A 59 3.71 -50.41 -34.76
C PRO A 59 2.81 -49.82 -33.62
N THR A 60 1.66 -49.26 -34.02
CA THR A 60 0.45 -48.83 -33.25
C THR A 60 -0.52 -50.00 -33.00
N PRO A 61 -1.50 -49.95 -32.05
CA PRO A 61 -2.79 -49.21 -32.16
C PRO A 61 -3.26 -48.61 -30.79
N ALA A 62 -4.35 -47.85 -30.58
CA ALA A 62 -5.66 -47.72 -31.20
C ALA A 62 -6.32 -46.35 -30.86
N GLU A 63 -7.47 -46.13 -31.48
CA GLU A 63 -8.20 -44.91 -31.79
C GLU A 63 -9.33 -44.61 -30.78
N ALA A 64 -9.61 -43.31 -30.50
CA ALA A 64 -10.90 -42.85 -29.98
C ALA A 64 -11.16 -41.36 -30.32
N THR A 65 -12.37 -41.13 -30.83
CA THR A 65 -12.93 -40.01 -31.61
C THR A 65 -13.47 -38.86 -30.73
N VAL A 66 -13.07 -37.58 -30.96
CA VAL A 66 -13.84 -36.38 -31.46
C VAL A 66 -14.94 -35.81 -30.50
N PRO A 67 -15.36 -34.49 -30.48
CA PRO A 67 -15.05 -33.31 -31.32
C PRO A 67 -14.67 -31.97 -30.61
N ARG A 68 -14.21 -31.04 -31.46
CA ARG A 68 -13.94 -29.61 -31.28
C ARG A 68 -15.18 -28.75 -31.61
N PRO A 69 -15.53 -27.70 -30.84
CA PRO A 69 -16.55 -26.72 -31.26
C PRO A 69 -15.97 -25.54 -32.05
N GLN A 70 -16.78 -25.08 -33.01
CA GLN A 70 -16.51 -24.09 -34.05
C GLN A 70 -16.66 -22.64 -33.55
N LEU A 71 -15.85 -21.73 -34.12
CA LEU A 71 -15.98 -20.27 -33.96
C LEU A 71 -16.82 -19.72 -35.13
N ILE A 72 -17.92 -19.02 -34.81
CA ILE A 72 -18.73 -18.26 -35.77
C ILE A 72 -18.29 -16.79 -35.72
N PRO A 73 -18.00 -16.11 -36.84
CA PRO A 73 -17.73 -14.68 -36.85
C PRO A 73 -19.04 -13.89 -37.07
N ILE A 74 -19.45 -13.10 -36.08
CA ILE A 74 -20.56 -12.14 -36.22
C ILE A 74 -19.97 -10.76 -36.53
N ILE A 75 -20.16 -10.33 -37.78
CA ILE A 75 -19.96 -8.95 -38.22
C ILE A 75 -21.22 -8.16 -37.86
N ARG A 76 -21.10 -7.11 -37.05
CA ARG A 76 -22.12 -6.04 -36.96
C ARG A 76 -21.46 -4.69 -37.21
N ARG A 77 -21.83 -4.09 -38.33
CA ARG A 77 -21.71 -2.65 -38.60
C ARG A 77 -22.74 -1.93 -37.73
N THR A 78 -22.31 -0.86 -37.06
CA THR A 78 -23.24 0.23 -36.71
C THR A 78 -22.48 1.56 -36.66
N GLU A 79 -22.92 2.42 -37.57
CA GLU A 79 -22.94 3.88 -37.70
C GLU A 79 -22.33 4.75 -36.57
N VAL A 80 -21.56 5.72 -37.04
CA VAL A 80 -21.02 6.86 -36.29
C VAL A 80 -22.13 7.91 -36.15
N ALA A 81 -22.53 8.19 -34.92
CA ALA A 81 -23.31 9.38 -34.57
C ALA A 81 -22.44 10.33 -33.76
N ASP A 82 -22.23 11.51 -34.33
CA ASP A 82 -21.55 12.67 -33.77
C ASP A 82 -22.34 13.22 -32.58
N ASN A 83 -21.69 13.42 -31.42
CA ASN A 83 -22.25 14.25 -30.35
C ASN A 83 -21.14 14.86 -29.48
N ARG A 84 -21.11 16.20 -29.53
CA ARG A 84 -20.26 17.12 -28.77
C ARG A 84 -20.17 16.77 -27.28
N VAL A 85 -18.95 16.57 -26.79
CA VAL A 85 -18.64 16.51 -25.36
C VAL A 85 -18.54 17.93 -24.80
N GLN A 86 -19.55 18.36 -24.03
CA GLN A 86 -19.41 19.51 -23.14
C GLN A 86 -18.67 19.07 -21.87
N THR A 87 -17.42 19.49 -21.75
CA THR A 87 -16.61 19.32 -20.53
C THR A 87 -17.08 20.32 -19.48
N THR A 88 -18.04 19.92 -18.64
CA THR A 88 -18.28 20.58 -17.35
C THR A 88 -17.68 19.72 -16.26
N THR A 89 -16.56 20.21 -15.72
CA THR A 89 -15.86 19.63 -14.58
C THR A 89 -16.78 19.69 -13.36
N SER A 90 -17.52 18.61 -13.10
CA SER A 90 -18.31 18.47 -11.88
C SER A 90 -17.44 17.91 -10.75
N ALA A 91 -17.50 18.57 -9.60
CA ALA A 91 -16.87 18.13 -8.36
C ALA A 91 -17.35 16.70 -7.98
N PRO A 92 -16.54 15.90 -7.25
CA PRO A 92 -16.90 14.54 -6.91
C PRO A 92 -18.21 14.52 -6.11
N SER A 93 -19.19 13.77 -6.61
CA SER A 93 -20.48 13.63 -5.95
C SER A 93 -20.29 12.97 -4.58
N ILE A 94 -21.02 13.48 -3.58
CA ILE A 94 -21.02 12.97 -2.22
C ILE A 94 -21.46 11.49 -2.26
N ASN A 95 -20.55 10.61 -1.85
CA ASN A 95 -20.67 9.17 -1.75
C ASN A 95 -22.07 8.71 -1.29
N SER A 96 -22.66 7.74 -2.01
CA SER A 96 -23.75 6.94 -1.47
C SER A 96 -23.30 6.35 -0.12
N ALA A 97 -24.08 6.61 0.93
CA ALA A 97 -23.78 6.10 2.27
C ALA A 97 -23.60 4.57 2.22
N PHE A 98 -22.59 4.06 2.93
CA PHE A 98 -22.32 2.62 2.96
C PHE A 98 -23.54 1.84 3.48
N ASN A 99 -23.90 0.77 2.77
CA ASN A 99 -25.07 -0.03 3.07
C ASN A 99 -24.73 -1.16 4.06
N PHE A 100 -24.77 -0.84 5.36
CA PHE A 100 -24.54 -1.80 6.44
C PHE A 100 -25.50 -2.99 6.40
N LYS A 101 -26.75 -2.81 5.96
CA LYS A 101 -27.72 -3.91 5.82
C LYS A 101 -27.23 -4.92 4.78
N ARG A 102 -26.77 -4.45 3.62
CA ARG A 102 -26.22 -5.32 2.58
C ARG A 102 -24.92 -6.00 3.03
N TYR A 103 -24.09 -5.30 3.79
CA TYR A 103 -22.89 -5.89 4.39
C TYR A 103 -23.24 -7.07 5.31
N LEU A 104 -24.19 -6.88 6.23
CA LEU A 104 -24.63 -7.92 7.16
C LEU A 104 -25.25 -9.13 6.42
N LEU A 105 -26.04 -8.89 5.37
CA LEU A 105 -26.60 -9.98 4.53
C LEU A 105 -25.52 -10.82 3.82
N ASN A 106 -24.38 -10.20 3.49
CA ASN A 106 -23.31 -10.84 2.74
C ASN A 106 -22.13 -11.27 3.63
N LYS A 107 -22.20 -11.09 4.95
CA LYS A 107 -21.06 -11.25 5.87
C LYS A 107 -20.45 -12.65 5.91
N ASP A 108 -21.22 -13.65 5.50
CA ASP A 108 -20.78 -15.05 5.44
C ASP A 108 -20.18 -15.41 4.07
N ASN A 109 -20.32 -14.54 3.06
CA ASN A 109 -19.62 -14.69 1.78
C ASN A 109 -18.17 -14.17 1.90
N ARG A 110 -17.29 -15.02 2.43
CA ARG A 110 -15.88 -14.68 2.72
C ARG A 110 -14.86 -15.34 1.80
N ASN A 111 -15.30 -16.21 0.90
CA ASN A 111 -14.42 -17.04 0.07
C ASN A 111 -14.35 -16.50 -1.35
N PHE A 112 -13.31 -15.74 -1.65
CA PHE A 112 -13.02 -15.23 -2.99
C PHE A 112 -11.81 -15.93 -3.62
N ASN A 113 -11.87 -16.10 -4.94
CA ASN A 113 -10.83 -16.76 -5.71
C ASN A 113 -9.56 -15.90 -5.76
N LEU A 114 -8.40 -16.56 -5.67
CA LEU A 114 -7.09 -15.94 -5.91
C LEU A 114 -6.81 -15.93 -7.41
N LEU A 115 -6.93 -14.76 -8.04
CA LEU A 115 -6.75 -14.55 -9.47
C LEU A 115 -5.27 -14.54 -9.88
N ILE A 116 -4.42 -13.92 -9.05
CA ILE A 116 -2.96 -13.88 -9.25
C ILE A 116 -2.30 -14.38 -7.98
N ASN A 117 -1.52 -15.46 -8.10
CA ASN A 117 -0.82 -16.10 -6.99
C ASN A 117 0.71 -16.07 -7.19
N GLN A 118 1.46 -16.10 -6.09
CA GLN A 118 2.92 -16.24 -6.04
C GLN A 118 3.32 -17.46 -5.19
N PRO A 119 2.95 -18.70 -5.58
CA PRO A 119 3.06 -19.88 -4.71
C PRO A 119 4.51 -20.25 -4.33
N LYS A 120 5.49 -19.74 -5.08
CA LYS A 120 6.92 -19.97 -4.84
C LYS A 120 7.57 -18.89 -3.97
N LYS A 121 6.88 -17.79 -3.62
CA LYS A 121 7.48 -16.62 -2.94
C LYS A 121 8.26 -17.00 -1.69
N CYS A 122 7.64 -17.74 -0.77
CA CYS A 122 8.28 -18.18 0.48
C CYS A 122 9.11 -19.47 0.35
N ARG A 123 9.21 -20.06 -0.86
CA ARG A 123 10.02 -21.26 -1.14
C ARG A 123 11.28 -20.96 -1.95
N ARG A 124 11.50 -19.69 -2.32
CA ARG A 124 12.70 -19.26 -3.06
C ARG A 124 13.97 -19.39 -2.22
N THR A 125 13.85 -19.37 -0.90
CA THR A 125 14.98 -19.34 0.02
C THR A 125 14.96 -20.61 0.86
N PRO A 126 16.10 -21.32 0.99
CA PRO A 126 16.22 -22.45 1.90
C PRO A 126 15.82 -22.03 3.31
N GLY A 127 14.93 -22.79 3.96
CA GLY A 127 14.43 -22.44 5.29
C GLY A 127 13.33 -21.38 5.35
N GLY A 128 12.91 -20.82 4.21
CA GLY A 128 11.88 -19.75 4.14
C GLY A 128 12.43 -18.36 4.45
N PRO A 129 11.62 -17.30 4.29
CA PRO A 129 12.03 -15.95 4.66
C PRO A 129 12.02 -15.75 6.18
N PHE A 130 12.98 -15.00 6.70
CA PHE A 130 12.94 -14.49 8.06
C PHE A 130 11.73 -13.56 8.24
N LEU A 131 11.60 -12.57 7.35
CA LEU A 131 10.48 -11.62 7.35
C LEU A 131 9.75 -11.66 6.01
N LEU A 132 8.43 -11.85 6.06
CA LEU A 132 7.54 -11.55 4.95
C LEU A 132 6.88 -10.19 5.17
N ILE A 133 7.16 -9.25 4.26
CA ILE A 133 6.52 -7.94 4.21
C ILE A 133 5.26 -8.06 3.34
N ALA A 134 4.09 -7.84 3.94
CA ALA A 134 2.79 -7.91 3.29
C ALA A 134 2.11 -6.53 3.29
N ILE A 135 1.96 -5.93 2.12
CA ILE A 135 1.51 -4.54 1.98
C ILE A 135 0.10 -4.50 1.40
N LYS A 136 -0.82 -3.84 2.11
CA LYS A 136 -2.14 -3.47 1.57
C LYS A 136 -1.97 -2.43 0.46
N SER A 137 -2.46 -2.74 -0.74
CA SER A 137 -2.45 -1.82 -1.89
C SER A 137 -3.75 -1.99 -2.69
N VAL A 138 -4.00 -1.09 -3.65
CA VAL A 138 -5.10 -1.19 -4.63
C VAL A 138 -4.51 -1.25 -6.03
N VAL A 139 -5.26 -1.73 -7.03
CA VAL A 139 -4.75 -1.93 -8.40
C VAL A 139 -4.09 -0.68 -8.97
N GLU A 140 -4.66 0.49 -8.69
CA GLU A 140 -4.25 1.80 -9.21
C GLU A 140 -2.89 2.30 -8.65
N ASP A 141 -2.45 1.80 -7.49
CA ASP A 141 -1.29 2.28 -6.72
C ASP A 141 0.07 1.77 -7.26
N PHE A 142 0.29 1.80 -8.58
CA PHE A 142 1.52 1.32 -9.22
C PHE A 142 2.78 2.06 -8.72
N ASP A 143 2.70 3.38 -8.61
CA ASP A 143 3.79 4.25 -8.15
C ASP A 143 4.15 4.01 -6.67
N ARG A 144 3.14 3.81 -5.82
CA ARG A 144 3.31 3.44 -4.41
C ARG A 144 3.98 2.09 -4.27
N ARG A 145 3.52 1.07 -5.01
CA ARG A 145 4.18 -0.23 -5.00
C ARG A 145 5.64 -0.08 -5.44
N GLU A 146 5.88 0.62 -6.54
CA GLU A 146 7.22 0.83 -7.08
C GLU A 146 8.18 1.53 -6.10
N ILE A 147 7.73 2.57 -5.39
CA ILE A 147 8.60 3.22 -4.40
C ILE A 147 8.89 2.29 -3.21
N VAL A 148 7.92 1.50 -2.77
CA VAL A 148 8.13 0.48 -1.74
C VAL A 148 9.17 -0.54 -2.20
N ARG A 149 9.12 -1.01 -3.46
CA ARG A 149 10.13 -1.94 -4.01
C ARG A 149 11.55 -1.35 -3.98
N LYS A 150 11.68 -0.05 -4.27
CA LYS A 150 12.94 0.68 -4.38
C LYS A 150 13.51 1.15 -3.03
N THR A 151 12.71 1.14 -1.97
CA THR A 151 13.08 1.64 -0.65
C THR A 151 12.92 0.54 0.40
N TRP A 152 12.11 0.77 1.42
CA TRP A 152 11.99 -0.09 2.59
C TRP A 152 11.40 -1.47 2.30
N GLY A 153 10.68 -1.66 1.21
CA GLY A 153 10.12 -2.96 0.87
C GLY A 153 11.10 -3.91 0.20
N ARG A 154 12.33 -3.49 -0.11
CA ARG A 154 13.28 -4.23 -0.97
C ARG A 154 13.48 -5.68 -0.50
N GLU A 155 13.43 -6.63 -1.44
CA GLU A 155 13.73 -8.05 -1.16
C GLU A 155 15.24 -8.27 -1.12
N GLY A 156 15.70 -9.21 -0.30
CA GLY A 156 17.13 -9.53 -0.17
C GLY A 156 17.53 -9.78 1.27
N LEU A 157 18.84 -9.69 1.53
CA LEU A 157 19.40 -9.78 2.87
C LEU A 157 19.40 -8.40 3.53
N VAL A 158 18.91 -8.33 4.76
CA VAL A 158 19.05 -7.17 5.66
C VAL A 158 19.58 -7.70 6.97
N ASN A 159 20.74 -7.21 7.42
CA ASN A 159 21.47 -7.73 8.59
C ASN A 159 21.70 -9.26 8.57
N GLY A 160 21.86 -9.84 7.37
CA GLY A 160 22.03 -11.29 7.19
C GLY A 160 20.72 -12.07 7.11
N GLU A 161 19.58 -11.42 7.38
CA GLU A 161 18.27 -12.06 7.38
C GLU A 161 17.53 -11.89 6.05
N GLN A 162 16.88 -12.96 5.62
CA GLN A 162 16.23 -13.02 4.31
C GLN A 162 14.82 -12.43 4.33
N ILE A 163 14.64 -11.35 3.57
CA ILE A 163 13.37 -10.63 3.44
C ILE A 163 12.69 -10.95 2.12
N GLN A 164 11.36 -11.14 2.14
CA GLN A 164 10.50 -11.29 0.97
C GLN A 164 9.29 -10.36 1.07
N ARG A 165 8.68 -10.03 -0.07
CA ARG A 165 7.57 -9.08 -0.14
C ARG A 165 6.40 -9.61 -0.98
N VAL A 166 5.18 -9.27 -0.55
CA VAL A 166 3.95 -9.37 -1.35
C VAL A 166 3.07 -8.13 -1.18
N PHE A 167 2.36 -7.75 -2.25
CA PHE A 167 1.29 -6.76 -2.24
C PHE A 167 -0.07 -7.46 -2.30
N LEU A 168 -1.01 -6.96 -1.50
CA LEU A 168 -2.34 -7.53 -1.29
C LEU A 168 -3.40 -6.66 -1.96
N LEU A 169 -4.04 -7.17 -3.02
CA LEU A 169 -4.99 -6.42 -3.83
C LEU A 169 -6.33 -7.16 -3.95
N GLY A 170 -7.41 -6.40 -4.09
CA GLY A 170 -8.68 -6.85 -4.66
C GLY A 170 -8.91 -6.25 -6.04
N THR A 171 -9.98 -6.65 -6.71
CA THR A 171 -10.40 -6.06 -7.99
C THR A 171 -10.87 -4.62 -7.80
N PRO A 172 -10.65 -3.72 -8.77
CA PRO A 172 -10.98 -2.31 -8.61
C PRO A 172 -12.49 -2.09 -8.58
N LYS A 173 -12.94 -1.10 -7.80
CA LYS A 173 -14.37 -0.73 -7.73
C LYS A 173 -14.91 -0.31 -9.09
N ASN A 174 -14.11 0.42 -9.85
CA ASN A 174 -14.47 0.85 -11.20
C ASN A 174 -13.60 0.12 -12.22
N ARG A 175 -14.07 -1.04 -12.69
CA ARG A 175 -13.37 -1.83 -13.71
C ARG A 175 -13.23 -1.10 -15.06
N THR A 176 -13.98 -0.03 -15.29
CA THR A 176 -13.89 0.77 -16.53
C THR A 176 -12.99 2.01 -16.39
N ALA A 177 -12.67 2.46 -15.18
CA ALA A 177 -11.80 3.63 -14.95
C ALA A 177 -10.39 3.43 -15.52
N LEU A 178 -9.93 2.18 -15.52
CA LEU A 178 -8.65 1.79 -16.11
C LEU A 178 -8.94 0.62 -17.06
N ALA A 179 -9.34 0.94 -18.29
CA ALA A 179 -9.82 -0.02 -19.29
C ALA A 179 -8.85 -1.20 -19.56
N THR A 180 -7.59 -1.08 -19.15
CA THR A 180 -6.52 -2.07 -19.30
C THR A 180 -5.92 -2.53 -17.97
N TRP A 181 -6.62 -2.34 -16.84
CA TRP A 181 -6.08 -2.63 -15.51
C TRP A 181 -5.63 -4.08 -15.36
N GLU A 182 -6.38 -5.04 -15.93
CA GLU A 182 -6.04 -6.46 -15.92
C GLU A 182 -4.68 -6.68 -16.60
N THR A 183 -4.51 -6.16 -17.82
CA THR A 183 -3.24 -6.26 -18.55
C THR A 183 -2.08 -5.64 -17.76
N LEU A 184 -2.27 -4.45 -17.19
CA LEU A 184 -1.23 -3.74 -16.44
C LEU A 184 -0.83 -4.49 -15.17
N ILE A 185 -1.79 -5.00 -14.39
CA ILE A 185 -1.49 -5.74 -13.16
C ILE A 185 -0.88 -7.12 -13.46
N HIS A 186 -1.29 -7.76 -14.56
CA HIS A 186 -0.65 -9.00 -15.02
C HIS A 186 0.79 -8.76 -15.45
N GLN A 187 1.09 -7.68 -16.18
CA GLN A 187 2.46 -7.31 -16.53
C GLN A 187 3.31 -7.02 -15.29
N GLU A 188 2.81 -6.20 -14.36
CA GLU A 188 3.50 -5.92 -13.10
C GLU A 188 3.78 -7.20 -12.31
N SER A 189 2.79 -8.08 -12.20
CA SER A 189 2.93 -9.37 -11.52
C SER A 189 3.96 -10.29 -12.18
N GLN A 190 4.00 -10.33 -13.52
CA GLN A 190 4.99 -11.13 -14.25
C GLN A 190 6.42 -10.61 -14.03
N THR A 191 6.59 -9.29 -14.02
CA THR A 191 7.89 -8.63 -13.81
C THR A 191 8.40 -8.82 -12.39
N TYR A 192 7.59 -8.50 -11.37
CA TYR A 192 8.05 -8.44 -9.98
C TYR A 192 7.72 -9.68 -9.15
N ARG A 193 6.74 -10.48 -9.58
CA ARG A 193 6.32 -11.73 -8.94
C ARG A 193 6.01 -11.54 -7.45
N ASP A 194 5.37 -10.43 -7.12
CA ASP A 194 5.05 -10.00 -5.75
C ASP A 194 3.59 -9.54 -5.58
N ILE A 195 2.71 -9.77 -6.56
CA ILE A 195 1.30 -9.41 -6.48
C ILE A 195 0.45 -10.62 -6.09
N LEU A 196 -0.42 -10.45 -5.09
CA LEU A 196 -1.54 -11.32 -4.77
C LEU A 196 -2.85 -10.56 -5.04
N LEU A 197 -3.70 -11.10 -5.91
CA LEU A 197 -4.95 -10.46 -6.32
C LEU A 197 -6.14 -11.40 -6.12
N TRP A 198 -7.11 -10.99 -5.29
CA TRP A 198 -8.34 -11.75 -5.07
C TRP A 198 -9.55 -11.12 -5.77
N ASP A 199 -10.53 -11.95 -6.13
CA ASP A 199 -11.76 -11.54 -6.84
C ASP A 199 -12.83 -10.95 -5.90
N PHE A 200 -12.45 -10.07 -4.98
CA PHE A 200 -13.40 -9.20 -4.27
C PHE A 200 -13.20 -7.76 -4.68
N MET A 201 -14.24 -6.94 -4.55
CA MET A 201 -14.13 -5.50 -4.82
C MET A 201 -13.33 -4.82 -3.71
N ASP A 202 -12.19 -4.21 -4.05
CA ASP A 202 -11.28 -3.58 -3.11
C ASP A 202 -11.87 -2.26 -2.61
N THR A 203 -12.37 -2.28 -1.37
CA THR A 203 -12.96 -1.12 -0.70
C THR A 203 -12.52 -1.11 0.75
N PHE A 204 -12.62 0.06 1.39
CA PHE A 204 -12.28 0.21 2.80
C PHE A 204 -12.95 -0.84 3.70
N PHE A 205 -14.25 -1.11 3.51
CA PHE A 205 -14.98 -2.08 4.33
C PHE A 205 -14.76 -3.55 3.94
N ASN A 206 -14.07 -3.80 2.82
CA ASN A 206 -13.63 -5.13 2.40
C ASN A 206 -12.15 -5.38 2.75
N LEU A 207 -11.46 -4.46 3.43
CA LEU A 207 -10.10 -4.71 3.93
C LEU A 207 -10.04 -5.92 4.87
N THR A 208 -11.14 -6.22 5.58
CA THR A 208 -11.25 -7.43 6.40
C THR A 208 -11.18 -8.70 5.56
N LEU A 209 -11.81 -8.72 4.37
CA LEU A 209 -11.67 -9.84 3.45
C LEU A 209 -10.23 -9.98 2.97
N LYS A 210 -9.58 -8.86 2.65
CA LYS A 210 -8.15 -8.83 2.31
C LYS A 210 -7.29 -9.46 3.40
N GLU A 211 -7.59 -9.18 4.67
CA GLU A 211 -6.88 -9.75 5.81
C GLU A 211 -7.06 -11.26 5.93
N ILE A 212 -8.31 -11.73 5.89
CA ILE A 212 -8.65 -13.16 5.96
C ILE A 212 -7.91 -13.92 4.85
N HIS A 213 -7.97 -13.38 3.63
CA HIS A 213 -7.34 -13.99 2.47
C HIS A 213 -5.82 -14.04 2.56
N PHE A 214 -5.19 -12.97 3.04
CA PHE A 214 -3.76 -12.96 3.26
C PHE A 214 -3.31 -13.98 4.32
N LEU A 215 -3.98 -14.02 5.48
CA LEU A 215 -3.63 -14.95 6.55
C LEU A 215 -3.77 -16.41 6.11
N ASN A 216 -4.83 -16.73 5.37
CA ASN A 216 -5.00 -18.07 4.77
C ASN A 216 -3.90 -18.39 3.76
N TRP A 217 -3.56 -17.45 2.87
CA TRP A 217 -2.49 -17.63 1.89
C TRP A 217 -1.12 -17.82 2.56
N ALA A 218 -0.80 -17.03 3.60
CA ALA A 218 0.45 -17.14 4.34
C ALA A 218 0.54 -18.51 5.06
N ALA A 219 -0.55 -18.97 5.68
CA ALA A 219 -0.61 -20.28 6.31
C ALA A 219 -0.39 -21.44 5.32
N GLU A 220 -0.85 -21.28 4.08
CA GLU A 220 -0.72 -22.31 3.04
C GLU A 220 0.65 -22.30 2.35
N PHE A 221 1.10 -21.13 1.88
CA PHE A 221 2.26 -20.99 0.99
C PHE A 221 3.56 -20.61 1.71
N CYS A 222 3.49 -20.10 2.94
CA CYS A 222 4.63 -19.58 3.69
C CYS A 222 4.87 -20.32 5.02
N ARG A 223 4.83 -21.65 4.99
CA ARG A 223 4.95 -22.50 6.20
C ARG A 223 6.22 -22.26 7.04
N ASN A 224 7.32 -21.88 6.40
CA ASN A 224 8.62 -21.69 7.05
C ASN A 224 8.96 -20.22 7.35
N VAL A 225 8.04 -19.28 7.09
CA VAL A 225 8.27 -17.88 7.45
C VAL A 225 8.45 -17.75 8.96
N LYS A 226 9.36 -16.88 9.42
CA LYS A 226 9.56 -16.64 10.86
C LYS A 226 8.63 -15.55 11.39
N PHE A 227 8.61 -14.41 10.70
CA PHE A 227 7.82 -13.25 11.07
C PHE A 227 7.14 -12.62 9.85
N ILE A 228 6.07 -11.89 10.12
CA ILE A 228 5.35 -11.12 9.11
C ILE A 228 5.31 -9.67 9.58
N PHE A 229 5.62 -8.76 8.69
CA PHE A 229 5.22 -7.36 8.80
C PHE A 229 4.03 -7.14 7.88
N LYS A 230 2.90 -6.70 8.43
CA LYS A 230 1.76 -6.25 7.63
C LYS A 230 1.65 -4.74 7.76
N GLY A 231 1.51 -4.03 6.64
CA GLY A 231 1.38 -2.57 6.64
C GLY A 231 0.64 -2.01 5.43
N ASP A 232 0.49 -0.69 5.42
CA ASP A 232 -0.07 0.06 4.30
C ASP A 232 1.04 0.50 3.32
N ALA A 233 0.68 0.92 2.11
CA ALA A 233 1.67 1.39 1.12
C ALA A 233 2.12 2.85 1.34
N ASP A 234 1.48 3.59 2.26
CA ASP A 234 1.76 4.99 2.59
C ASP A 234 2.50 5.18 3.92
N VAL A 235 3.24 4.17 4.37
CA VAL A 235 4.14 4.29 5.52
C VAL A 235 5.59 4.36 5.10
N PHE A 236 6.40 4.94 5.98
CA PHE A 236 7.82 4.66 6.03
C PHE A 236 8.08 3.51 6.98
N VAL A 237 8.96 2.58 6.60
CA VAL A 237 9.37 1.46 7.45
C VAL A 237 10.90 1.43 7.54
N ASN A 238 11.43 1.39 8.76
CA ASN A 238 12.83 1.07 8.99
C ASN A 238 12.97 -0.45 9.18
N ILE A 239 13.34 -1.17 8.12
CA ILE A 239 13.44 -2.63 8.16
C ILE A 239 14.59 -3.11 9.04
N GLU A 240 15.70 -2.37 9.11
CA GLU A 240 16.85 -2.71 9.94
C GLU A 240 16.42 -2.77 11.42
N ASN A 241 15.72 -1.74 11.89
CA ASN A 241 15.17 -1.72 13.24
C ASN A 241 14.16 -2.85 13.51
N ILE A 242 13.36 -3.22 12.50
CA ILE A 242 12.42 -4.34 12.61
C ILE A 242 13.18 -5.67 12.74
N VAL A 243 14.20 -5.90 11.91
CA VAL A 243 15.01 -7.12 11.96
C VAL A 243 15.70 -7.24 13.33
N ASP A 244 16.38 -6.18 13.78
CA ASP A 244 17.07 -6.14 15.09
C ASP A 244 16.11 -6.37 16.29
N PHE A 245 14.83 -5.99 16.14
CA PHE A 245 13.81 -6.29 17.13
C PHE A 245 13.39 -7.76 17.10
N LEU A 246 13.17 -8.31 15.91
CA LEU A 246 12.66 -9.67 15.74
C LEU A 246 13.70 -10.76 16.02
N GLU A 247 14.99 -10.50 15.82
CA GLU A 247 16.07 -11.44 16.15
C GLU A 247 16.08 -11.86 17.63
N ARG A 248 15.51 -11.03 18.50
CA ARG A 248 15.40 -11.28 19.94
C ARG A 248 14.16 -12.08 20.34
N HIS A 249 13.36 -12.53 19.38
CA HIS A 249 12.10 -13.24 19.62
C HIS A 249 12.09 -14.62 18.98
N ASP A 250 11.40 -15.58 19.61
CA ASP A 250 11.18 -16.90 19.03
C ASP A 250 9.96 -16.87 18.09
N PRO A 251 10.11 -17.19 16.80
CA PRO A 251 8.99 -17.22 15.84
C PRO A 251 7.97 -18.34 16.09
N THR A 252 8.26 -19.29 17.00
CA THR A 252 7.36 -20.36 17.44
C THR A 252 6.48 -19.94 18.63
N GLU A 253 6.82 -18.85 19.31
CA GLU A 253 6.00 -18.24 20.36
C GLU A 253 5.03 -17.21 19.81
N ASP A 254 4.01 -16.84 20.59
CA ASP A 254 3.06 -15.81 20.18
C ASP A 254 3.70 -14.43 20.25
N LEU A 255 3.71 -13.74 19.11
CA LEU A 255 4.09 -12.33 19.01
C LEU A 255 3.04 -11.59 18.18
N PHE A 256 2.57 -10.45 18.69
CA PHE A 256 1.78 -9.48 17.94
C PHE A 256 2.11 -8.07 18.46
N VAL A 257 2.79 -7.26 17.66
CA VAL A 257 3.38 -5.98 18.11
C VAL A 257 3.00 -4.86 17.15
N GLY A 258 2.62 -3.70 17.68
CA GLY A 258 2.33 -2.50 16.89
C GLY A 258 1.99 -1.30 17.76
N ASP A 259 1.30 -0.32 17.19
CA ASP A 259 0.71 0.81 17.93
C ASP A 259 -0.68 0.41 18.43
N ILE A 260 -0.76 -0.06 19.68
CA ILE A 260 -1.99 -0.67 20.21
C ILE A 260 -2.93 0.37 20.78
N ILE A 261 -4.14 0.39 20.22
CA ILE A 261 -5.24 1.25 20.65
C ILE A 261 -6.08 0.49 21.68
N TYR A 262 -6.14 1.04 22.88
CA TYR A 262 -6.96 0.53 23.99
C TYR A 262 -8.21 1.38 24.17
N ASN A 263 -9.29 0.75 24.64
CA ASN A 263 -10.53 1.42 25.03
C ASN A 263 -11.17 2.28 23.92
N ALA A 264 -10.87 1.98 22.66
CA ALA A 264 -11.48 2.65 21.51
C ALA A 264 -12.98 2.42 21.50
N ARG A 265 -13.75 3.48 21.24
CA ARG A 265 -15.21 3.42 21.14
C ARG A 265 -15.65 3.45 19.68
N PRO A 266 -16.69 2.69 19.30
CA PRO A 266 -17.30 2.81 17.97
C PRO A 266 -17.74 4.24 17.69
N ILE A 267 -17.35 4.80 16.55
CA ILE A 267 -17.80 6.14 16.15
C ILE A 267 -19.24 6.05 15.66
N ARG A 268 -20.15 6.78 16.31
CA ARG A 268 -21.59 6.79 15.96
C ARG A 268 -22.01 7.97 15.07
N THR A 269 -21.05 8.78 14.63
CA THR A 269 -21.29 9.91 13.73
C THR A 269 -21.28 9.45 12.27
N ARG A 270 -22.44 9.49 11.58
CA ARG A 270 -22.61 9.01 10.18
C ARG A 270 -21.66 9.63 9.14
N LYS A 271 -21.13 10.82 9.41
CA LYS A 271 -20.16 11.50 8.52
C LYS A 271 -18.74 10.91 8.61
N SER A 272 -18.45 10.11 9.63
CA SER A 272 -17.14 9.49 9.80
C SER A 272 -16.97 8.31 8.84
N LYS A 273 -15.79 8.22 8.23
CA LYS A 273 -15.35 7.02 7.48
C LYS A 273 -15.43 5.75 8.34
N TYR A 274 -15.22 5.90 9.65
CA TYR A 274 -15.22 4.83 10.65
C TYR A 274 -16.56 4.71 11.40
N TYR A 275 -17.65 5.25 10.84
CA TYR A 275 -18.97 5.11 11.43
C TYR A 275 -19.37 3.63 11.53
N ILE A 276 -19.85 3.21 12.70
CA ILE A 276 -20.42 1.88 12.92
C ILE A 276 -21.77 2.04 13.63
N PRO A 277 -22.88 1.51 13.10
CA PRO A 277 -24.18 1.58 13.76
C PRO A 277 -24.23 0.66 14.98
N GLU A 278 -25.04 1.00 15.98
CA GLU A 278 -25.21 0.21 17.21
C GLU A 278 -25.77 -1.19 16.92
N THR A 279 -26.63 -1.31 15.90
CA THR A 279 -27.15 -2.60 15.41
C THR A 279 -26.08 -3.53 14.85
N MET A 280 -24.90 -3.02 14.50
CA MET A 280 -23.77 -3.83 14.04
C MET A 280 -22.81 -4.18 15.17
N TYR A 281 -22.66 -3.32 16.16
CA TYR A 281 -21.79 -3.54 17.30
C TYR A 281 -22.39 -2.88 18.53
N GLY A 282 -23.03 -3.69 19.38
CA GLY A 282 -23.75 -3.21 20.56
C GLY A 282 -22.86 -2.87 21.75
N LEU A 283 -21.59 -3.31 21.76
CA LEU A 283 -20.67 -3.03 22.86
C LEU A 283 -20.14 -1.59 22.79
N SER A 284 -19.81 -1.04 23.95
CA SER A 284 -19.33 0.35 24.08
C SER A 284 -17.87 0.53 23.68
N ILE A 285 -17.07 -0.54 23.74
CA ILE A 285 -15.61 -0.52 23.59
C ILE A 285 -15.20 -1.69 22.70
N TYR A 286 -14.29 -1.44 21.75
CA TYR A 286 -13.63 -2.46 20.96
C TYR A 286 -12.57 -3.22 21.77
N PRO A 287 -12.27 -4.49 21.43
CA PRO A 287 -11.07 -5.15 21.95
C PRO A 287 -9.82 -4.37 21.55
N ALA A 288 -8.72 -4.57 22.27
CA ALA A 288 -7.45 -3.94 21.91
C ALA A 288 -6.99 -4.39 20.52
N TYR A 289 -6.56 -3.46 19.68
CA TYR A 289 -6.11 -3.73 18.32
C TYR A 289 -4.93 -2.83 17.94
N ALA A 290 -4.10 -3.27 17.00
CA ALA A 290 -3.07 -2.40 16.41
C ALA A 290 -3.72 -1.42 15.44
N GLY A 291 -3.41 -0.14 15.56
CA GLY A 291 -3.83 0.88 14.61
C GLY A 291 -3.31 0.62 13.19
N GLY A 292 -3.85 1.37 12.23
CA GLY A 292 -3.46 1.27 10.81
C GLY A 292 -1.97 1.57 10.56
N GLY A 293 -1.50 1.49 9.32
CA GLY A 293 -0.08 1.72 9.00
C GLY A 293 0.80 0.47 9.12
N GLY A 294 0.73 -0.27 10.23
CA GLY A 294 1.30 -1.63 10.28
C GLY A 294 1.57 -2.24 11.65
N PHE A 295 1.85 -3.55 11.65
CA PHE A 295 2.17 -4.37 12.82
C PHE A 295 3.03 -5.58 12.44
N LEU A 296 3.62 -6.21 13.45
CA LEU A 296 4.41 -7.43 13.38
C LEU A 296 3.69 -8.60 14.02
N LEU A 297 3.86 -9.80 13.46
CA LEU A 297 3.42 -11.04 14.07
C LEU A 297 4.37 -12.20 13.79
N SER A 298 4.45 -13.15 14.73
CA SER A 298 5.19 -14.40 14.54
C SER A 298 4.45 -15.38 13.64
N SER A 299 5.18 -16.37 13.13
CA SER A 299 4.60 -17.49 12.39
C SER A 299 3.53 -18.24 13.20
N CYS A 300 3.73 -18.37 14.52
CA CYS A 300 2.79 -19.03 15.41
C CYS A 300 1.48 -18.25 15.51
N THR A 301 1.57 -16.95 15.78
CA THR A 301 0.40 -16.07 15.83
C THR A 301 -0.35 -16.05 14.50
N MET A 302 0.35 -15.95 13.37
CA MET A 302 -0.28 -15.97 12.04
C MET A 302 -1.15 -17.20 11.84
N ARG A 303 -0.66 -18.39 12.19
CA ARG A 303 -1.42 -19.64 12.06
C ARG A 303 -2.66 -19.67 12.96
N LYS A 304 -2.56 -19.15 14.18
CA LYS A 304 -3.70 -19.02 15.10
C LYS A 304 -4.74 -18.04 14.58
N LEU A 305 -4.30 -16.87 14.09
CA LEU A 305 -5.18 -15.86 13.51
C LEU A 305 -5.90 -16.36 12.25
N SER A 306 -5.21 -17.07 11.34
CA SER A 306 -5.83 -17.68 10.14
C SER A 306 -7.02 -18.59 10.49
N ARG A 307 -6.94 -19.32 11.62
CA ARG A 307 -8.05 -20.15 12.11
C ARG A 307 -9.14 -19.30 12.76
N ALA A 308 -8.76 -18.38 13.64
CA ALA A 308 -9.69 -17.51 14.36
C ALA A 308 -10.56 -16.65 13.42
N CYS A 309 -10.01 -16.19 12.30
CA CYS A 309 -10.73 -15.44 11.27
C CYS A 309 -11.97 -16.17 10.71
N ARG A 310 -12.03 -17.49 10.81
CA ARG A 310 -13.19 -18.31 10.39
C ARG A 310 -14.29 -18.35 11.45
N GLU A 311 -13.93 -18.12 12.70
CA GLU A 311 -14.80 -18.27 13.86
C GLU A 311 -15.36 -16.92 14.36
N VAL A 312 -14.64 -15.83 14.09
CA VAL A 312 -15.06 -14.47 14.44
C VAL A 312 -15.99 -13.91 13.36
N GLU A 313 -17.03 -13.18 13.77
CA GLU A 313 -17.94 -12.52 12.85
C GLU A 313 -17.25 -11.43 12.03
N LEU A 314 -17.52 -11.39 10.72
CA LEU A 314 -16.90 -10.41 9.82
C LEU A 314 -17.27 -8.98 10.27
N PHE A 315 -16.24 -8.14 10.43
CA PHE A 315 -16.40 -6.77 10.87
C PHE A 315 -15.78 -5.80 9.86
N PRO A 316 -16.41 -4.64 9.55
CA PRO A 316 -16.01 -3.82 8.41
C PRO A 316 -14.74 -2.99 8.62
N ILE A 317 -14.19 -2.95 9.83
CA ILE A 317 -12.90 -2.32 10.11
C ILE A 317 -11.88 -3.45 10.34
N ASP A 318 -10.90 -3.58 9.45
CA ASP A 318 -9.96 -4.71 9.42
C ASP A 318 -9.12 -4.80 10.70
N ASP A 319 -8.62 -3.66 11.19
CA ASP A 319 -7.81 -3.62 12.40
C ASP A 319 -8.62 -4.05 13.64
N VAL A 320 -9.88 -3.60 13.74
CA VAL A 320 -10.78 -4.00 14.85
C VAL A 320 -11.15 -5.48 14.73
N PHE A 321 -11.44 -5.98 13.52
CA PHE A 321 -11.68 -7.41 13.28
C PHE A 321 -10.51 -8.26 13.75
N LEU A 322 -9.27 -7.82 13.48
CA LEU A 322 -8.08 -8.50 13.93
C LEU A 322 -7.94 -8.47 15.45
N GLY A 323 -8.30 -7.35 16.10
CA GLY A 323 -8.45 -7.27 17.57
C GLY A 323 -9.45 -8.27 18.13
N MET A 324 -10.59 -8.48 17.47
CA MET A 324 -11.55 -9.52 17.85
C MET A 324 -10.96 -10.93 17.68
N CYS A 325 -10.18 -11.16 16.62
CA CYS A 325 -9.46 -12.43 16.41
C CYS A 325 -8.39 -12.68 17.48
N LEU A 326 -7.64 -11.65 17.88
CA LEU A 326 -6.68 -11.72 18.98
C LEU A 326 -7.37 -12.08 20.30
N GLN A 327 -8.51 -11.45 20.59
CA GLN A 327 -9.33 -11.79 21.75
C GLN A 327 -9.81 -13.25 21.70
N ARG A 328 -10.25 -13.74 20.53
CA ARG A 328 -10.70 -15.12 20.33
C ARG A 328 -9.60 -16.16 20.64
N ILE A 329 -8.34 -15.84 20.35
CA ILE A 329 -7.19 -16.70 20.65
C ILE A 329 -6.54 -16.40 22.00
N SER A 330 -7.13 -15.52 22.81
CA SER A 330 -6.61 -15.07 24.10
C SER A 330 -5.19 -14.49 24.04
N LEU A 331 -4.83 -13.85 22.93
CA LEU A 331 -3.54 -13.20 22.75
C LEU A 331 -3.68 -11.69 23.01
N LYS A 332 -2.90 -11.17 23.96
CA LYS A 332 -2.82 -9.74 24.20
C LYS A 332 -1.78 -9.10 23.27
N PRO A 333 -2.16 -8.13 22.42
CA PRO A 333 -1.20 -7.44 21.57
C PRO A 333 -0.28 -6.52 22.39
N ILE A 334 0.94 -6.32 21.90
CA ILE A 334 2.02 -5.58 22.58
C ILE A 334 2.20 -4.21 21.94
N LEU A 335 2.15 -3.15 22.76
CA LEU A 335 2.46 -1.79 22.33
C LEU A 335 3.97 -1.63 22.15
N HIS A 336 4.38 -1.05 21.02
CA HIS A 336 5.78 -0.70 20.79
C HIS A 336 5.91 0.75 20.28
N GLU A 337 6.70 1.56 20.99
CA GLU A 337 6.79 3.00 20.75
C GLU A 337 7.39 3.37 19.39
N GLY A 338 8.10 2.45 18.76
CA GLY A 338 8.63 2.57 17.39
C GLY A 338 7.56 2.62 16.30
N PHE A 339 6.30 2.29 16.61
CA PHE A 339 5.18 2.41 15.67
C PHE A 339 4.44 3.73 15.90
N LYS A 340 4.45 4.60 14.90
CA LYS A 340 3.77 5.91 14.92
C LYS A 340 2.68 5.96 13.85
N THR A 341 1.54 5.35 14.15
CA THR A 341 0.44 5.17 13.18
C THR A 341 -0.42 6.43 13.00
N PHE A 342 -0.23 7.43 13.86
CA PHE A 342 -0.79 8.78 13.75
C PHE A 342 0.27 9.84 13.42
N GLY A 343 1.42 9.40 12.91
CA GLY A 343 2.59 10.23 12.66
C GLY A 343 3.32 10.66 13.93
N ILE A 344 4.40 11.41 13.74
CA ILE A 344 5.17 11.98 14.84
C ILE A 344 4.42 13.20 15.35
N VAL A 345 3.87 13.09 16.56
CA VAL A 345 3.10 14.16 17.20
C VAL A 345 4.04 15.32 17.56
N LYS A 346 3.65 16.55 17.18
CA LYS A 346 4.35 17.76 17.61
C LYS A 346 4.06 18.00 19.10
N PRO A 347 5.07 18.01 19.98
CA PRO A 347 4.84 18.30 21.38
C PRO A 347 4.37 19.75 21.53
N SER A 348 3.40 19.99 22.42
CA SER A 348 2.89 21.34 22.68
C SER A 348 3.98 22.32 23.15
N ALA A 349 5.04 21.80 23.78
CA ALA A 349 6.20 22.56 24.21
C ALA A 349 7.14 23.00 23.05
N ALA A 350 7.00 22.42 21.86
CA ALA A 350 7.78 22.79 20.66
C ALA A 350 6.90 22.79 19.40
N PRO A 351 5.98 23.77 19.26
CA PRO A 351 5.00 23.81 18.16
C PRO A 351 5.65 23.98 16.78
N HIS A 352 6.86 24.55 16.72
CA HIS A 352 7.63 24.76 15.50
C HIS A 352 8.53 23.58 15.11
N LEU A 353 8.49 22.48 15.86
CA LEU A 353 9.29 21.30 15.54
C LEU A 353 8.89 20.75 14.17
N GLN A 354 9.88 20.60 13.29
CA GLN A 354 9.71 19.90 12.02
C GLN A 354 9.81 18.41 12.30
N THR A 355 8.69 17.70 12.14
CA THR A 355 8.59 16.27 12.41
C THR A 355 9.06 15.41 11.25
N PHE A 356 9.14 15.98 10.05
CA PHE A 356 9.79 15.36 8.89
C PHE A 356 11.31 15.58 8.95
N ASP A 357 11.95 14.95 9.93
CA ASP A 357 13.40 15.01 10.17
C ASP A 357 13.95 13.57 10.26
N PRO A 358 14.97 13.20 9.45
CA PRO A 358 15.52 11.84 9.43
C PRO A 358 15.98 11.35 10.81
N CYS A 359 16.36 12.23 11.72
CA CYS A 359 16.80 11.82 13.05
C CYS A 359 15.67 11.28 13.93
N PHE A 360 14.41 11.66 13.69
CA PHE A 360 13.29 10.99 14.35
C PHE A 360 13.03 9.62 13.75
N TYR A 361 13.17 9.48 12.43
CA TYR A 361 12.86 8.23 11.73
C TYR A 361 13.94 7.15 11.96
N LYS A 362 15.15 7.57 12.32
CA LYS A 362 16.29 6.67 12.56
C LYS A 362 15.98 5.58 13.59
N ASP A 363 15.32 5.94 14.69
CA ASP A 363 15.07 5.02 15.82
C ASP A 363 13.64 4.45 15.82
N LEU A 364 12.79 4.87 14.87
CA LEU A 364 11.43 4.38 14.72
C LEU A 364 11.38 3.18 13.78
N MET A 365 10.32 2.39 13.87
CA MET A 365 10.08 1.24 12.99
C MET A 365 9.10 1.59 11.88
N VAL A 366 7.99 2.26 12.21
CA VAL A 366 6.92 2.60 11.26
C VAL A 366 6.43 4.01 11.52
N VAL A 367 6.29 4.80 10.46
CA VAL A 367 5.71 6.16 10.53
C VAL A 367 4.65 6.33 9.44
N HIS A 368 3.43 6.68 9.84
CA HIS A 368 2.31 6.99 8.96
C HIS A 368 1.99 8.50 8.96
N SER A 369 1.52 9.12 7.88
CA SER A 369 1.60 8.70 6.47
C SER A 369 2.64 9.53 5.74
N LEU A 370 3.17 8.97 4.66
CA LEU A 370 4.07 9.65 3.75
C LEU A 370 3.59 9.48 2.31
N LYS A 371 3.78 10.52 1.50
CA LYS A 371 3.63 10.48 0.05
C LYS A 371 4.79 9.72 -0.58
N VAL A 372 4.62 9.28 -1.83
CA VAL A 372 5.67 8.60 -2.63
C VAL A 372 7.01 9.35 -2.60
N ALA A 373 6.98 10.67 -2.87
CA ALA A 373 8.18 11.50 -2.85
C ALA A 373 8.80 11.63 -1.45
N GLU A 374 7.98 11.65 -0.40
CA GLU A 374 8.44 11.75 1.00
C GLU A 374 9.08 10.44 1.45
N ILE A 375 8.53 9.28 1.07
CA ILE A 375 9.14 7.97 1.32
C ILE A 375 10.52 7.90 0.65
N TRP A 376 10.59 8.27 -0.63
CA TRP A 376 11.86 8.30 -1.36
C TRP A 376 12.88 9.21 -0.69
N LEU A 377 12.48 10.44 -0.37
CA LEU A 377 13.38 11.43 0.23
C LEU A 377 13.87 10.96 1.61
N MET A 378 12.97 10.52 2.48
CA MET A 378 13.31 10.07 3.82
C MET A 378 14.25 8.86 3.79
N TRP A 379 13.99 7.90 2.89
CA TRP A 379 14.88 6.74 2.68
C TRP A 379 16.30 7.18 2.32
N ASN A 380 16.46 8.08 1.35
CA ASN A 380 17.78 8.56 0.93
C ASN A 380 18.47 9.41 2.00
N LEU A 381 17.72 10.20 2.78
CA LEU A 381 18.28 10.97 3.88
C LEU A 381 18.81 10.07 5.00
N LEU A 382 18.08 9.01 5.36
CA LEU A 382 18.49 8.05 6.39
C LEU A 382 19.72 7.23 6.01
N HIS A 383 19.84 6.84 4.74
CA HIS A 383 20.97 6.05 4.24
C HIS A 383 22.13 6.93 3.73
N SER A 384 22.05 8.25 3.91
CA SER A 384 23.13 9.15 3.54
C SER A 384 24.27 9.06 4.56
N PRO A 385 25.53 8.84 4.14
CA PRO A 385 26.67 8.86 5.05
C PRO A 385 26.92 10.24 5.68
N ARG A 386 26.23 11.28 5.18
CA ARG A 386 26.30 12.65 5.70
C ARG A 386 25.30 12.91 6.82
N LEU A 387 24.36 11.99 7.08
CA LEU A 387 23.39 12.17 8.16
C LEU A 387 24.11 12.14 9.50
N SER A 388 23.94 13.21 10.28
CA SER A 388 24.44 13.31 11.65
C SER A 388 23.32 13.79 12.56
N CYS A 389 22.90 12.90 13.46
CA CYS A 389 21.87 13.17 14.46
C CYS A 389 22.44 13.63 15.81
N THR A 390 23.77 13.63 15.94
CA THR A 390 24.44 14.23 17.09
C THR A 390 24.47 15.74 16.92
N GLN A 391 23.58 16.47 17.58
CA GLN A 391 23.81 17.89 17.79
C GLN A 391 25.03 18.05 18.71
N LYS A 392 26.21 18.32 18.14
CA LYS A 392 27.32 18.95 18.89
C LYS A 392 26.97 20.41 19.16
N LYS A 393 25.87 20.68 19.87
CA LYS A 393 25.71 22.00 20.49
C LYS A 393 26.61 22.00 21.72
N GLN A 394 27.73 22.71 21.66
CA GLN A 394 28.40 23.12 22.87
C GLN A 394 27.40 23.92 23.70
N VAL A 395 26.92 23.32 24.77
CA VAL A 395 26.11 23.99 25.77
C VAL A 395 27.02 25.01 26.43
N LYS A 396 26.99 26.27 25.95
CA LYS A 396 27.85 27.34 26.45
C LYS A 396 27.65 27.62 27.95
N LYS A 397 26.53 27.19 28.53
CA LYS A 397 26.28 27.23 29.98
C LYS A 397 25.42 26.04 30.40
N PRO A 398 25.87 25.17 31.33
CA PRO A 398 25.02 24.13 31.88
C PRO A 398 23.79 24.78 32.55
N PHE A 399 22.64 24.11 32.43
CA PHE A 399 21.40 24.54 33.06
C PHE A 399 21.60 24.63 34.59
N GLN A 400 21.43 25.82 35.17
CA GLN A 400 21.51 26.02 36.61
C GLN A 400 20.09 26.09 37.20
N TRP A 401 19.79 25.16 38.10
CA TRP A 401 18.60 25.23 38.94
C TRP A 401 18.71 26.44 39.87
N LYS A 402 17.84 27.44 39.70
CA LYS A 402 17.64 28.46 40.74
C LYS A 402 16.91 27.80 41.91
N ARG A 403 17.65 27.38 42.94
CA ARG A 403 17.05 27.10 44.25
C ARG A 403 16.42 28.41 44.75
N LYS A 404 15.11 28.42 44.96
CA LYS A 404 14.45 29.51 45.69
C LYS A 404 15.07 29.54 47.09
N ALA A 405 15.67 30.66 47.47
CA ALA A 405 16.10 30.90 48.84
C ALA A 405 14.86 30.82 49.75
N GLN A 406 14.89 29.94 50.74
CA GLN A 406 13.94 29.96 51.84
C GLN A 406 14.10 31.30 52.55
N ILE A 407 13.09 32.16 52.47
CA ILE A 407 12.99 33.33 53.33
C ILE A 407 12.73 32.80 54.73
N THR A 408 13.77 32.77 55.54
CA THR A 408 13.68 32.56 56.98
C THR A 408 13.08 33.84 57.55
N THR A 409 11.79 33.83 57.85
CA THR A 409 11.19 34.88 58.67
C THR A 409 11.73 34.73 60.09
N GLN A 410 12.75 35.53 60.42
CA GLN A 410 13.13 35.79 61.79
C GLN A 410 11.96 36.47 62.48
N ALA A 411 11.37 35.77 63.45
CA ALA A 411 10.60 36.40 64.50
C ALA A 411 11.55 37.29 65.33
N SER A 412 11.14 38.51 65.62
CA SER A 412 11.75 39.34 66.66
C SER A 412 10.64 40.07 67.44
N PRO A 413 10.88 40.37 68.72
CA PRO A 413 9.84 40.27 69.75
C PRO A 413 9.31 41.63 70.23
N LEU A 414 8.12 41.56 70.84
CA LEU A 414 7.57 42.39 71.93
C LEU A 414 7.48 43.92 71.73
N ARG A 415 6.23 44.43 71.70
CA ARG A 415 5.67 45.25 72.78
C ARG A 415 4.15 45.23 72.77
#